data_AF-A0A166CLM6-F1
#
_entry.id   AF-A0A166CLM6-F1
#
_cell.length_a   1.000
_cell.length_b   1.000
_cell.length_c   1.000
_cell.angle_alpha   90.00
_cell.angle_beta   90.00
_cell.angle_gamma   90.00
#
_symmetry.space_group_name_H-M   'P 1'
#
loop_
_entity.id
_entity.type
_entity.pdbx_description
1 polymer ?
#
loop_
_entity_poly.entity_id
_entity_poly.type
_entity_poly.pdbx_seq_one_letter_code
_entity_poly.pdbx_strand_id
1 'polypeptide(L)'
;MSHWTWTARIRCNDSEVGGSFSILIFIGEVPEDPKEWRKSPTFVGSENIFTSKHSKENANVEVEGFVHLNHALAKHSASRSLDPKDVVPFLEHSLHWRAKKVRAS
;
A
#
# COMPACT_ATOMS: atom_id res chain seq x y z
N MET A 1 -3.94 25.66 -12.88
CA MET A 1 -2.92 24.83 -12.21
C MET A 1 -3.44 23.40 -12.25
N SER A 2 -2.74 22.49 -12.91
CA SER A 2 -3.12 21.06 -12.91
C SER A 2 -2.83 20.48 -11.53
N HIS A 3 -3.84 19.88 -10.90
CA HIS A 3 -3.66 19.13 -9.66
C HIS A 3 -3.41 17.67 -10.04
N TRP A 4 -2.22 17.17 -9.72
CA TRP A 4 -1.88 15.77 -9.94
C TRP A 4 -2.38 14.92 -8.78
N THR A 5 -3.06 13.82 -9.11
CA THR A 5 -3.53 12.82 -8.14
C THR A 5 -2.62 11.60 -8.22
N TRP A 6 -2.08 11.21 -7.06
CA TRP A 6 -1.14 10.12 -6.88
C TRP A 6 -1.81 9.00 -6.08
N THR A 7 -1.80 7.81 -6.66
CA THR A 7 -2.40 6.62 -6.06
C THR A 7 -1.48 5.43 -6.28
N ALA A 8 -1.22 4.67 -5.21
CA ALA A 8 -0.63 3.35 -5.33
C ALA A 8 -1.72 2.34 -5.71
N ARG A 9 -1.65 1.81 -6.92
CA ARG A 9 -2.51 0.70 -7.37
C ARG A 9 -1.89 -0.62 -6.95
N ILE A 10 -2.65 -1.41 -6.24
CA ILE A 10 -2.27 -2.75 -5.78
C ILE A 10 -2.99 -3.76 -6.65
N ARG A 11 -2.25 -4.73 -7.17
CA ARG A 11 -2.77 -5.89 -7.90
C ARG A 11 -2.16 -7.14 -7.30
N CYS A 12 -3.00 -8.08 -6.92
CA CYS A 12 -2.55 -9.35 -6.37
C CYS A 12 -3.62 -10.42 -6.57
N ASN A 13 -3.20 -11.67 -6.55
CA ASN A 13 -4.13 -12.80 -6.55
C ASN A 13 -4.50 -13.15 -5.10
N ASP A 14 -5.80 -13.22 -4.81
CA ASP A 14 -6.30 -13.48 -3.46
C ASP A 14 -5.88 -14.85 -2.89
N SER A 15 -5.50 -15.79 -3.76
CA SER A 15 -5.06 -17.13 -3.38
C SER A 15 -3.56 -17.23 -3.03
N GLU A 16 -2.74 -16.23 -3.35
CA GLU A 16 -1.27 -16.30 -3.22
C GLU A 16 -0.76 -16.48 -1.78
N VAL A 17 -1.51 -15.96 -0.80
CA VAL A 17 -1.10 -15.95 0.62
C VAL A 17 -1.82 -17.06 1.42
N GLY A 18 -2.72 -17.81 0.78
CA GLY A 18 -3.46 -18.93 1.40
C GLY A 18 -4.31 -18.49 2.60
N GLY A 19 -4.96 -17.33 2.51
CA GLY A 19 -5.80 -16.73 3.55
C GLY A 19 -5.78 -15.20 3.48
N SER A 20 -6.66 -14.54 4.23
CA SER A 20 -6.77 -13.08 4.23
C SER A 20 -5.47 -12.39 4.65
N PHE A 21 -5.14 -11.29 3.99
CA PHE A 21 -3.92 -10.52 4.23
C PHE A 21 -4.14 -9.04 3.97
N SER A 22 -3.24 -8.22 4.50
CA SER A 22 -3.20 -6.79 4.23
C SER A 22 -1.93 -6.45 3.46
N ILE A 23 -2.03 -5.59 2.46
CA ILE A 23 -0.89 -4.91 1.85
C ILE A 23 -0.84 -3.49 2.42
N LEU A 24 0.26 -3.17 3.09
CA LEU A 24 0.49 -1.87 3.73
C LEU A 24 1.46 -1.05 2.88
N ILE A 25 1.15 0.22 2.67
CA ILE A 25 1.95 1.18 1.89
C ILE A 25 2.55 2.22 2.82
N PHE A 26 3.83 2.54 2.58
CA PHE A 26 4.62 3.48 3.35
C PHE A 26 5.33 4.47 2.44
N ILE A 27 5.50 5.71 2.92
CA ILE A 27 6.38 6.71 2.32
C ILE A 27 7.43 7.09 3.40
N GLY A 28 8.66 6.64 3.20
CA GLY A 28 9.76 6.72 4.17
C GLY A 28 10.03 5.39 4.88
N GLU A 29 10.88 5.43 5.91
CA GLU A 29 11.35 4.22 6.60
C GLU A 29 10.22 3.33 7.15
N VAL A 30 10.40 2.01 7.04
CA VAL A 30 9.46 1.02 7.56
C VAL A 30 10.03 0.42 8.84
N PRO A 31 9.32 0.47 9.98
CA PRO A 31 9.79 -0.16 11.21
C PRO A 31 10.05 -1.66 11.02
N GLU A 32 11.06 -2.20 11.69
CA GLU A 32 11.38 -3.63 11.62
C GLU A 32 10.28 -4.49 12.27
N ASP A 33 9.72 -4.06 13.39
CA ASP A 33 8.65 -4.78 14.10
C ASP A 33 7.29 -4.65 13.38
N PRO A 34 6.69 -5.77 12.89
CA PRO A 34 5.37 -5.75 12.26
C PRO A 34 4.21 -5.30 13.15
N LYS A 35 4.39 -5.22 14.46
CA LYS A 35 3.39 -4.68 15.40
C LYS A 35 3.29 -3.16 15.33
N GLU A 36 4.37 -2.50 14.93
CA GLU A 36 4.47 -1.04 14.89
C GLU A 36 4.11 -0.44 13.52
N TRP A 37 4.03 -1.27 12.48
CA TRP A 37 3.73 -0.83 11.10
C TRP A 37 2.53 0.12 10.98
N ARG A 38 1.39 -0.19 11.60
CA ARG A 38 0.18 0.67 11.50
C ARG A 38 0.24 1.95 12.32
N LYS A 39 1.19 2.03 13.27
CA LYS A 39 1.43 3.23 14.08
C LYS A 39 2.55 4.10 13.49
N SER A 40 3.26 3.59 12.49
CA SER A 40 4.38 4.28 11.88
C SER A 40 3.92 5.62 11.29
N PRO A 41 4.66 6.72 11.50
CA PRO A 41 4.35 8.00 10.86
C PRO A 41 4.48 7.95 9.33
N THR A 42 5.25 6.98 8.81
CA THR A 42 5.44 6.74 7.38
C THR A 42 4.34 5.87 6.76
N PHE A 43 3.43 5.31 7.58
CA PHE A 43 2.31 4.51 7.08
C PHE A 43 1.27 5.41 6.41
N VAL A 44 0.97 5.12 5.15
CA VAL A 44 0.04 5.91 4.34
C VAL A 44 -1.35 5.29 4.32
N GLY A 45 -1.43 3.96 4.20
CA GLY A 45 -2.68 3.24 4.09
C GLY A 45 -2.46 1.78 3.77
N SER A 46 -3.56 1.02 3.69
CA SER A 46 -3.51 -0.41 3.42
C SER A 46 -4.73 -0.89 2.69
N GLU A 47 -4.54 -1.89 1.84
CA GLU A 47 -5.62 -2.68 1.27
C GLU A 47 -5.74 -4.01 2.02
N ASN A 48 -6.99 -4.37 2.34
CA ASN A 48 -7.29 -5.62 3.04
C ASN A 48 -7.96 -6.57 2.07
N ILE A 49 -7.31 -7.70 1.81
CA ILE A 49 -7.78 -8.73 0.90
C ILE A 49 -8.38 -9.84 1.74
N PHE A 50 -9.69 -10.02 1.59
CA PHE A 50 -10.46 -11.02 2.31
C PHE A 50 -10.69 -12.23 1.42
N THR A 51 -10.08 -13.35 1.77
CA THR A 51 -10.29 -14.61 1.06
C THR A 51 -11.48 -15.33 1.67
N SER A 52 -12.47 -15.72 0.88
CA SER A 52 -13.55 -16.59 1.37
C SER A 52 -13.11 -18.07 1.30
N LYS A 53 -13.64 -18.94 2.18
CA LYS A 53 -13.39 -20.39 2.07
C LYS A 53 -14.00 -21.01 0.81
N HIS A 54 -14.89 -20.29 0.12
CA HIS A 54 -15.60 -20.73 -1.07
C HIS A 54 -14.83 -20.48 -2.38
N SER A 55 -13.73 -19.72 -2.36
CA SER A 55 -12.89 -19.51 -3.55
C SER A 55 -11.94 -20.68 -3.85
N LYS A 56 -12.10 -21.83 -3.15
CA LYS A 56 -11.28 -23.03 -3.31
C LYS A 56 -11.48 -23.77 -4.64
N GLU A 57 -12.49 -23.41 -5.42
CA GLU A 57 -12.73 -23.98 -6.74
C GLU A 57 -12.27 -22.99 -7.81
N ASN A 58 -10.99 -23.05 -8.18
CA ASN A 58 -10.43 -22.51 -9.44
C ASN A 58 -10.45 -20.99 -9.67
N ALA A 59 -10.40 -20.15 -8.65
CA ALA A 59 -10.45 -18.71 -8.86
C ALA A 59 -9.08 -18.05 -8.57
N ASN A 60 -8.24 -17.89 -9.60
CA ASN A 60 -7.17 -16.88 -9.62
C ASN A 60 -7.83 -15.50 -9.70
N VAL A 61 -8.46 -15.05 -8.62
CA VAL A 61 -9.14 -13.76 -8.63
C VAL A 61 -8.09 -12.67 -8.48
N GLU A 62 -7.87 -11.93 -9.56
CA GLU A 62 -7.10 -10.68 -9.49
C GLU A 62 -7.93 -9.66 -8.70
N VAL A 63 -7.38 -9.24 -7.56
CA VAL A 63 -7.96 -8.19 -6.73
C VAL A 63 -7.18 -6.91 -6.98
N GLU A 64 -7.91 -5.82 -7.16
CA GLU A 64 -7.35 -4.48 -7.27
C GLU A 64 -7.74 -3.61 -6.08
N GLY A 65 -6.78 -2.83 -5.58
CA GLY A 65 -6.99 -1.85 -4.52
C GLY A 65 -6.18 -0.57 -4.76
N PHE A 66 -6.51 0.50 -4.04
CA PHE A 66 -6.00 1.84 -4.32
C PHE A 66 -5.73 2.63 -3.04
N VAL A 67 -4.46 2.95 -2.78
CA VAL A 67 -4.06 3.80 -1.66
C VAL A 67 -3.71 5.20 -2.17
N HIS A 68 -4.47 6.21 -1.74
CA HIS A 68 -4.21 7.62 -2.08
C HIS A 68 -2.95 8.13 -1.39
N LEU A 69 -2.02 8.70 -2.17
CA LEU A 69 -0.71 9.15 -1.69
C LEU A 69 -0.65 10.66 -1.46
N ASN A 70 -1.55 11.45 -2.06
CA ASN A 70 -1.50 12.92 -2.04
C ASN A 70 -1.34 13.53 -0.64
N HIS A 71 -2.08 13.02 0.36
CA HIS A 71 -1.99 13.55 1.72
C HIS A 71 -0.64 13.28 2.38
N ALA A 72 -0.06 12.11 2.12
CA ALA A 72 1.25 11.75 2.62
C ALA A 72 2.36 12.52 1.89
N LEU A 73 2.25 12.68 0.57
CA LEU A 73 3.15 13.51 -0.24
C LEU A 73 3.12 14.98 0.19
N ALA A 74 1.94 15.55 0.44
CA ALA A 74 1.79 16.93 0.88
C ALA A 74 2.40 17.20 2.27
N LYS A 75 2.44 16.18 3.14
CA LYS A 75 3.14 16.25 4.44
C LYS A 75 4.65 16.16 4.31
N HIS A 76 5.14 15.58 3.22
CA HIS A 76 6.56 15.39 3.01
C HIS A 76 7.17 16.64 2.35
N SER A 77 7.98 17.38 3.09
CA SER A 77 8.58 18.65 2.65
C SER A 77 9.47 18.54 1.40
N ALA A 78 9.88 17.32 1.05
CA ALA A 78 10.65 17.02 -0.17
C ALA A 78 9.81 17.22 -1.45
N SER A 79 8.50 16.99 -1.40
CA SER A 79 7.56 17.20 -2.51
C SER A 79 6.97 18.62 -2.37
N ARG A 80 7.77 19.66 -2.66
CA ARG A 80 7.26 21.05 -2.76
C ARG A 80 6.18 21.23 -3.83
N SER A 81 5.99 20.19 -4.64
CA SER A 81 5.15 20.12 -5.82
C SER A 81 4.66 18.69 -5.97
N LEU A 82 3.44 18.52 -6.48
CA LEU A 82 2.88 17.23 -6.90
C LEU A 82 3.16 16.91 -8.37
N ASP A 83 4.02 17.69 -9.03
CA ASP A 83 4.44 17.46 -10.40
C ASP A 83 5.20 16.12 -10.51
N PRO A 84 4.92 15.28 -11.53
CA PRO A 84 5.64 14.04 -11.79
C PRO A 84 7.16 14.16 -11.75
N LYS A 85 7.74 15.26 -12.23
CA LYS A 85 9.21 15.44 -12.22
C LYS A 85 9.81 15.46 -10.80
N ASP A 86 9.02 15.87 -9.81
CA ASP A 86 9.44 15.98 -8.42
C ASP A 86 9.01 14.74 -7.61
N VAL A 87 7.80 14.23 -7.87
CA VAL A 87 7.21 13.12 -7.11
C VAL A 87 7.79 11.76 -7.52
N VAL A 88 8.04 11.51 -8.81
CA VAL A 88 8.53 10.20 -9.27
C VAL A 88 9.89 9.85 -8.66
N PRO A 89 10.93 10.69 -8.75
CA PRO A 89 12.23 10.37 -8.14
C PRO A 89 12.14 10.22 -6.62
N PHE A 90 11.27 10.98 -5.97
CA PHE A 90 11.03 10.85 -4.54
C PHE A 90 10.43 9.47 -4.20
N LEU A 91 9.39 9.04 -4.92
CA LEU A 91 8.72 7.76 -4.67
C LEU A 91 9.62 6.56 -4.99
N GLU A 92 10.52 6.66 -5.97
CA GLU A 92 11.49 5.59 -6.28
C GLU A 92 12.36 5.20 -5.09
N HIS A 93 12.63 6.15 -4.19
CA HIS A 93 13.46 5.92 -3.01
C HIS A 93 12.67 5.78 -1.71
N SER A 94 11.47 6.36 -1.63
CA SER A 94 10.72 6.46 -0.38
C SER A 94 9.50 5.55 -0.32
N LEU A 95 9.00 5.05 -1.46
CA LEU A 95 7.82 4.20 -1.49
C LEU A 95 8.18 2.77 -1.12
N HIS A 96 7.62 2.28 -0.03
CA HIS A 96 7.80 0.90 0.42
C HIS A 96 6.47 0.24 0.68
N TRP A 97 6.44 -1.10 0.60
CA TRP A 97 5.26 -1.89 0.92
C TRP A 97 5.64 -3.11 1.77
N ARG A 98 4.66 -3.61 2.53
CA ARG A 98 4.76 -4.88 3.28
C ARG A 98 3.44 -5.63 3.21
N ALA A 99 3.51 -6.96 3.08
CA ALA A 99 2.35 -7.83 3.24
C ALA A 99 2.28 -8.38 4.68
N LYS A 100 1.08 -8.42 5.26
CA LYS A 100 0.83 -9.00 6.57
C LYS A 100 -0.35 -9.95 6.51
N LYS A 101 -0.10 -11.25 6.71
CA LYS A 101 -1.18 -12.24 6.85
C LYS A 101 -2.01 -11.94 8.09
N VAL A 102 -3.32 -11.97 7.96
CA VAL A 102 -4.23 -11.90 9.10
C VAL A 102 -4.17 -13.26 9.80
N ARG A 103 -3.72 -13.30 11.06
CA ARG A 103 -3.84 -14.54 11.83
C ARG A 103 -5.32 -14.82 12.02
N ALA A 104 -5.76 -16.02 11.63
CA ALA A 104 -7.03 -16.53 12.08
C ALA A 104 -6.97 -16.62 13.61
N SER A 105 -7.90 -15.94 14.28
CA SER A 105 -8.16 -16.08 15.71
C SER A 105 -8.58 -17.51 16.06
#